data_AF-A0A7X7FZ40-F1
#
_entry.id   AF-A0A7X7FZ40-F1
#
_cell.length_a   1.000
_cell.length_b   1.000
_cell.length_c   1.000
_cell.angle_alpha   90.00
_cell.angle_beta   90.00
_cell.angle_gamma   90.00
#
_symmetry.space_group_name_H-M   'P 1'
#
loop_
_entity.id
_entity.type
_entity.pdbx_description
1 polymer ?
#
loop_
_entity_poly.entity_id
_entity_poly.type
_entity_poly.pdbx_seq_one_letter_code
_entity_poly.pdbx_strand_id
1 'polypeptide(L)'
;MKSARSLPGFTIMEVLIVVIVAGIIAAFTVPTFTKAVNNARARNGIRDLEFLHGAQKAYRVRNGAFYSSSGFDTQAINENLGINLSSPEVSCNPNQCFAKGTGFNARVTLGDPLGTGNPCCTGTSCPGDMSACGS
;
A
#
# COMPACT_ATOMS: atom_id res chain seq x y z
N MET A 1 54.63 -2.72 31.38
CA MET A 1 54.14 -1.36 31.04
C MET A 1 53.33 -1.47 29.75
N LYS A 2 52.01 -1.30 29.80
CA LYS A 2 51.12 -1.49 28.63
C LYS A 2 50.91 -0.12 27.98
N SER A 3 51.58 0.13 26.86
CA SER A 3 51.48 1.38 26.10
C SER A 3 50.08 1.48 25.48
N ALA A 4 49.30 2.47 25.91
CA ALA A 4 48.01 2.79 25.29
C ALA A 4 48.28 3.56 23.99
N ARG A 5 47.99 2.94 22.85
CA ARG A 5 48.03 3.59 21.54
C ARG A 5 46.90 4.62 21.47
N SER A 6 47.25 5.89 21.27
CA SER A 6 46.29 6.93 20.88
C SER A 6 45.73 6.62 19.50
N LEU A 7 44.42 6.40 19.39
CA LEU A 7 43.78 6.38 18.08
C LEU A 7 43.84 7.81 17.49
N PRO A 8 44.23 7.97 16.22
CA PRO A 8 44.14 9.28 15.57
C PRO A 8 42.67 9.75 15.55
N GLY A 9 42.44 10.99 15.98
CA GLY A 9 41.12 11.62 15.97
C GLY A 9 40.68 12.02 14.56
N PHE A 10 39.37 12.01 14.32
CA PHE A 10 38.74 12.47 13.07
C PHE A 10 39.03 13.95 12.82
N THR A 11 39.33 14.33 11.58
CA THR A 11 39.46 15.74 11.22
C THR A 11 38.08 16.41 11.09
N ILE A 12 37.97 17.69 11.47
CA ILE A 12 36.72 18.45 11.31
C ILE A 12 36.32 18.50 9.83
N MET A 13 37.29 18.59 8.93
CA MET A 13 37.05 18.61 7.48
C MET A 13 36.51 17.28 6.95
N GLU A 14 36.92 16.14 7.50
CA GLU A 14 36.32 14.84 7.14
C GLU A 14 34.84 14.80 7.47
N VAL A 15 34.47 15.20 8.69
CA VAL A 15 33.06 15.21 9.07
C VAL A 15 32.28 16.24 8.24
N LEU A 16 32.87 17.40 7.94
CA LEU A 16 32.25 18.47 7.17
C LEU A 16 31.94 18.06 5.72
N ILE A 17 32.90 17.43 5.02
CA ILE A 17 32.68 16.98 3.64
C ILE A 17 31.66 15.83 3.61
N VAL A 18 31.70 14.92 4.58
CA VAL A 18 30.75 13.80 4.66
C VAL A 18 29.32 14.29 4.80
N VAL A 19 29.05 15.27 5.67
CA VAL A 19 27.68 15.80 5.81
C VAL A 19 27.20 16.58 4.58
N ILE A 20 28.11 17.27 3.87
CA ILE A 20 27.79 17.95 2.61
C ILE A 20 27.39 16.93 1.54
N VAL A 21 28.23 15.91 1.32
CA VAL A 21 27.96 14.86 0.32
C VAL A 21 26.69 14.07 0.68
N ALA A 22 26.51 13.71 1.95
CA ALA A 22 25.29 13.05 2.43
C ALA A 22 24.04 13.92 2.22
N GLY A 23 24.14 15.24 2.43
CA GLY A 23 23.06 16.20 2.19
C GLY A 23 22.61 16.25 0.72
N ILE A 24 23.56 16.26 -0.21
CA ILE A 24 23.27 16.25 -1.66
C ILE A 24 22.55 14.96 -2.06
N ILE A 25 23.05 13.80 -1.59
CA ILE A 25 22.44 12.49 -1.89
C ILE A 25 21.02 12.42 -1.29
N ALA A 26 20.83 12.90 -0.06
CA ALA A 26 19.54 12.90 0.61
C ALA A 26 18.49 13.73 -0.15
N ALA A 27 18.87 14.89 -0.70
CA ALA A 27 17.96 15.77 -1.43
C ALA A 27 17.33 15.09 -2.66
N PHE A 28 18.09 14.28 -3.40
CA PHE A 28 17.56 13.53 -4.56
C PHE A 28 16.83 12.24 -4.16
N THR A 29 17.24 11.60 -3.07
CA THR A 29 16.75 10.28 -2.68
C THR A 29 15.38 10.34 -1.98
N VAL A 30 15.12 11.36 -1.16
CA VAL A 30 13.85 11.48 -0.41
C VAL A 30 12.59 11.50 -1.32
N PRO A 31 12.50 12.33 -2.38
CA PRO A 31 11.30 12.36 -3.22
C PRO A 31 11.10 11.07 -4.03
N THR A 32 12.18 10.44 -4.48
CA THR A 32 12.12 9.18 -5.24
C THR A 32 11.70 8.01 -4.34
N PHE A 33 12.23 7.94 -3.12
CA PHE A 33 11.83 6.96 -2.11
C PHE A 33 10.34 7.05 -1.76
N THR A 34 9.83 8.27 -1.54
CA THR A 34 8.40 8.47 -1.21
C THR A 34 7.48 7.98 -2.33
N LYS A 35 7.82 8.26 -3.59
CA LYS A 35 7.07 7.75 -4.75
C LYS A 35 7.09 6.22 -4.81
N ALA A 36 8.25 5.60 -4.58
CA ALA A 36 8.39 4.15 -4.57
C ALA A 36 7.53 3.50 -3.47
N VAL A 37 7.52 4.06 -2.26
CA VAL A 37 6.67 3.59 -1.15
C VAL A 37 5.19 3.74 -1.48
N ASN A 38 4.76 4.86 -2.04
CA ASN A 38 3.36 5.06 -2.44
C ASN A 38 2.91 4.08 -3.53
N ASN A 39 3.79 3.77 -4.50
CA ASN A 39 3.52 2.76 -5.51
C ASN A 39 3.44 1.35 -4.91
N ALA A 40 4.31 1.02 -3.95
CA ALA A 40 4.25 -0.26 -3.24
C ALA A 40 2.96 -0.39 -2.42
N ARG A 41 2.54 0.68 -1.72
CA ARG A 41 1.27 0.73 -1.00
C ARG A 41 0.08 0.54 -1.92
N ALA A 42 0.06 1.21 -3.07
CA ALA A 42 -0.99 1.03 -4.07
C ALA A 42 -1.08 -0.43 -4.52
N ARG A 43 0.05 -1.05 -4.89
CA ARG A 43 0.09 -2.46 -5.29
C ARG A 43 -0.40 -3.41 -4.20
N ASN A 44 -0.05 -3.15 -2.94
CA ASN A 44 -0.52 -3.94 -1.80
C ASN A 44 -2.03 -3.79 -1.62
N GLY A 45 -2.55 -2.55 -1.64
CA GLY A 45 -3.99 -2.30 -1.54
C GLY A 45 -4.79 -2.97 -2.66
N ILE A 46 -4.24 -3.03 -3.87
CA ILE A 46 -4.88 -3.73 -4.99
C ILE A 46 -4.90 -5.25 -4.77
N ARG A 47 -3.79 -5.84 -4.30
CA ARG A 47 -3.74 -7.27 -3.94
C ARG A 47 -4.73 -7.62 -2.83
N ASP A 48 -4.83 -6.74 -1.83
CA ASP A 48 -5.81 -6.88 -0.75
C ASP A 48 -7.24 -6.90 -1.31
N LEU A 49 -7.55 -6.07 -2.31
CA LEU A 49 -8.85 -6.07 -2.99
C LEU A 49 -9.11 -7.35 -3.79
N GLU A 50 -8.12 -7.92 -4.48
CA GLU A 50 -8.27 -9.19 -5.19
C GLU A 50 -8.54 -10.34 -4.22
N PHE A 51 -7.82 -10.37 -3.10
CA PHE A 51 -8.03 -11.36 -2.04
C PHE A 51 -9.43 -11.22 -1.42
N LEU A 52 -9.84 -9.98 -1.15
CA LEU A 52 -11.15 -9.65 -0.64
C LEU A 52 -12.28 -10.02 -1.60
N HIS A 53 -12.09 -9.86 -2.91
CA HIS A 53 -13.05 -10.31 -3.92
C HIS A 53 -13.28 -11.82 -3.86
N GLY A 54 -12.19 -12.60 -3.71
CA GLY A 54 -12.27 -14.04 -3.50
C GLY A 54 -13.03 -14.41 -2.22
N ALA A 55 -12.72 -13.74 -1.11
CA ALA A 55 -13.38 -13.96 0.17
C ALA A 55 -14.88 -13.59 0.12
N GLN A 56 -15.22 -12.48 -0.52
CA GLN A 56 -16.60 -12.03 -0.74
C GLN A 56 -17.40 -13.00 -1.61
N LYS A 57 -16.80 -13.57 -2.66
CA LYS A 57 -17.43 -14.62 -3.45
C LYS A 57 -17.69 -15.87 -2.62
N ALA A 58 -16.72 -16.31 -1.82
CA ALA A 58 -16.90 -17.44 -0.92
C ALA A 58 -18.01 -17.18 0.11
N TYR A 59 -18.08 -15.97 0.66
CA TYR A 59 -19.14 -15.55 1.57
C TYR A 59 -20.51 -15.55 0.89
N ARG A 60 -20.61 -15.03 -0.34
CA ARG A 60 -21.85 -15.03 -1.13
C ARG A 60 -22.38 -16.43 -1.41
N VAL A 61 -21.50 -17.41 -1.63
CA VAL A 61 -21.91 -18.82 -1.80
C VAL A 61 -22.53 -19.38 -0.52
N ARG A 62 -22.06 -18.95 0.66
CA ARG A 62 -22.56 -19.44 1.96
C ARG A 62 -23.83 -18.72 2.40
N ASN A 63 -23.90 -17.40 2.22
CA ASN A 63 -24.91 -16.54 2.84
C ASN A 63 -25.90 -15.92 1.82
N GLY A 64 -25.72 -16.19 0.52
CA GLY A 64 -26.60 -15.73 -0.55
C GLY A 64 -26.42 -14.25 -0.95
N ALA A 65 -25.68 -13.47 -0.18
CA ALA A 65 -25.41 -12.05 -0.41
C ALA A 65 -23.94 -11.71 -0.12
N PHE A 66 -23.45 -10.60 -0.67
CA PHE A 66 -22.12 -10.07 -0.33
C PHE A 66 -22.14 -9.42 1.06
N TYR A 67 -21.02 -9.52 1.77
CA TYR A 67 -20.86 -8.87 3.07
C TYR A 67 -20.62 -7.38 2.85
N SER A 68 -21.33 -6.55 3.61
CA SER A 68 -21.19 -5.09 3.58
C SER A 68 -20.83 -4.60 4.98
N SER A 69 -19.81 -3.73 5.05
CA SER A 69 -19.43 -3.03 6.27
C SER A 69 -19.78 -1.55 6.12
N SER A 70 -20.40 -0.94 7.12
CA SER A 70 -20.55 0.52 7.15
C SER A 70 -19.23 1.16 7.62
N GLY A 71 -18.47 1.76 6.71
CA GLY A 71 -17.21 2.46 7.03
C GLY A 71 -15.94 1.65 6.80
N PHE A 72 -14.82 2.13 7.36
CA PHE A 72 -13.50 1.47 7.32
C PHE A 72 -13.34 0.58 8.57
N ASP A 73 -14.06 -0.54 8.62
CA ASP A 73 -13.97 -1.50 9.72
C ASP A 73 -13.29 -2.78 9.23
N THR A 74 -11.96 -2.74 9.17
CA THR A 74 -11.15 -3.89 8.74
C THR A 74 -11.28 -5.07 9.70
N GLN A 75 -11.59 -4.84 10.98
CA GLN A 75 -11.79 -5.90 11.95
C GLN A 75 -13.08 -6.68 11.65
N ALA A 76 -14.20 -5.98 11.45
CA ALA A 76 -15.46 -6.64 11.10
C ALA A 76 -15.36 -7.38 9.75
N ILE A 77 -14.66 -6.80 8.77
CA ILE A 77 -14.37 -7.46 7.48
C ILE A 77 -13.57 -8.77 7.71
N ASN A 78 -12.50 -8.71 8.52
CA ASN A 78 -11.65 -9.86 8.80
C ASN A 78 -12.43 -10.99 9.51
N GLU A 79 -13.23 -10.65 10.51
CA GLU A 79 -14.03 -11.61 11.29
C GLU A 79 -15.13 -12.27 10.46
N ASN A 80 -15.85 -11.50 9.64
CA ASN A 80 -16.98 -12.04 8.87
C ASN A 80 -16.56 -12.77 7.59
N LEU A 81 -15.44 -12.38 6.98
CA LEU A 81 -14.93 -13.00 5.75
C LEU A 81 -13.84 -14.05 6.01
N GLY A 82 -13.34 -14.16 7.25
CA GLY A 82 -12.28 -15.10 7.62
C GLY A 82 -10.93 -14.77 6.98
N ILE A 83 -10.63 -13.49 6.82
CA ILE A 83 -9.39 -12.97 6.23
C ILE A 83 -8.61 -12.14 7.24
N ASN A 84 -7.36 -11.80 6.92
CA ASN A 84 -6.53 -10.93 7.77
C ASN A 84 -5.91 -9.80 6.94
N LEU A 85 -6.69 -8.75 6.74
CA LEU A 85 -6.22 -7.50 6.16
C LEU A 85 -5.57 -6.66 7.27
N SER A 86 -4.30 -6.32 7.08
CA SER A 86 -3.55 -5.42 7.98
C SER A 86 -3.52 -3.97 7.48
N SER A 87 -4.03 -3.70 6.27
CA SER A 87 -4.09 -2.37 5.70
C SER A 87 -5.38 -1.66 6.13
N PRO A 88 -5.33 -0.56 6.93
CA PRO A 88 -6.51 0.12 7.48
C PRO A 88 -7.35 0.89 6.44
N GLU A 89 -7.03 0.78 5.15
CA GLU A 89 -7.59 1.65 4.12
C GLU A 89 -8.63 0.93 3.23
N VAL A 90 -9.18 -0.20 3.69
CA VAL A 90 -10.12 -1.04 2.94
C VAL A 90 -11.54 -0.92 3.50
N SER A 91 -12.52 -0.74 2.62
CA SER A 91 -13.95 -0.72 2.96
C SER A 91 -14.78 -1.42 1.89
N CYS A 92 -15.79 -2.20 2.30
CA CYS A 92 -16.71 -2.88 1.39
C CYS A 92 -18.13 -2.36 1.52
N ASN A 93 -18.73 -2.01 0.38
CA ASN A 93 -20.17 -1.91 0.22
C ASN A 93 -20.71 -3.21 -0.46
N PRO A 94 -22.03 -3.41 -0.56
CA PRO A 94 -22.60 -4.66 -1.09
C PRO A 94 -22.24 -4.96 -2.55
N ASN A 95 -21.77 -3.96 -3.31
CA ASN A 95 -21.51 -4.07 -4.74
C ASN A 95 -20.02 -3.97 -5.08
N GLN A 96 -19.22 -3.31 -4.23
CA GLN A 96 -17.88 -2.84 -4.50
C GLN A 96 -17.08 -2.76 -3.20
N CYS A 97 -15.79 -3.11 -3.24
CA CYS A 97 -14.85 -2.80 -2.19
C CYS A 97 -13.80 -1.80 -2.69
N PHE A 98 -13.32 -0.95 -1.79
CA PHE A 98 -12.39 0.13 -2.12
C PHE A 98 -11.17 0.05 -1.21
N ALA A 99 -10.00 0.31 -1.78
CA ALA A 99 -8.77 0.55 -1.05
C ALA A 99 -8.32 1.97 -1.36
N LYS A 100 -8.16 2.80 -0.33
CA LYS A 100 -7.69 4.18 -0.48
C LYS A 100 -6.27 4.31 0.03
N GLY A 101 -5.58 5.37 -0.36
CA GLY A 101 -4.35 5.75 0.30
C GLY A 101 -3.72 6.98 -0.31
N THR A 102 -2.53 7.35 0.15
CA THR A 102 -1.84 8.54 -0.34
C THR A 102 -1.39 8.35 -1.79
N GLY A 103 -2.12 8.97 -2.72
CA GLY A 103 -1.79 8.95 -4.16
C GLY A 103 -2.52 7.90 -4.99
N PHE A 104 -3.37 7.05 -4.38
CA PHE A 104 -4.17 6.07 -5.11
C PHE A 104 -5.56 5.86 -4.48
N ASN A 105 -6.53 5.55 -5.33
CA ASN A 105 -7.85 5.03 -4.98
C ASN A 105 -8.12 3.83 -5.90
N ALA A 106 -8.19 2.64 -5.33
CA ALA A 106 -8.55 1.42 -6.05
C ALA A 106 -9.95 0.94 -5.65
N ARG A 107 -10.64 0.31 -6.58
CA ARG A 107 -11.93 -0.35 -6.32
C ARG A 107 -12.01 -1.68 -7.05
N VAL A 108 -12.72 -2.62 -6.43
CA VAL A 108 -13.09 -3.90 -7.02
C VAL A 108 -14.61 -4.03 -6.99
N THR A 109 -15.23 -4.33 -8.13
CA THR A 109 -16.65 -4.64 -8.23
C THR A 109 -16.85 -6.13 -7.97
N LEU A 110 -17.69 -6.47 -7.00
CA LEU A 110 -17.91 -7.86 -6.57
C LEU A 110 -18.71 -8.67 -7.59
N GLY A 111 -19.57 -7.99 -8.36
CA GLY A 111 -20.39 -8.61 -9.41
C GLY A 111 -19.62 -9.01 -10.68
N ASP A 112 -18.47 -8.39 -10.93
CA ASP A 112 -17.68 -8.60 -12.15
C ASP A 112 -16.53 -9.59 -11.90
N PRO A 113 -16.09 -10.35 -12.92
CA PRO A 113 -14.86 -11.14 -12.83
C PRO A 113 -13.63 -10.24 -12.62
N LEU A 114 -12.55 -10.82 -12.08
CA LEU A 114 -11.25 -10.15 -12.05
C LEU A 114 -10.65 -10.15 -13.46
N GLY A 115 -10.06 -9.03 -13.89
CA GLY A 115 -9.50 -8.89 -15.23
C GLY A 115 -9.22 -7.43 -15.61
N THR A 116 -9.13 -7.15 -16.91
CA THR A 116 -8.92 -5.80 -17.43
C THR A 116 -10.12 -4.91 -17.09
N GLY A 117 -10.01 -4.08 -16.05
CA GLY A 117 -11.15 -3.29 -15.56
C GLY A 117 -11.42 -3.43 -14.07
N ASN A 118 -11.02 -4.55 -13.47
CA ASN A 118 -11.46 -4.94 -12.13
C ASN A 118 -10.40 -5.84 -11.44
N PRO A 119 -9.71 -5.37 -10.39
CA PRO A 119 -9.83 -4.06 -9.76
C PRO A 119 -9.30 -2.93 -10.66
N CYS A 120 -9.92 -1.76 -10.58
CA CYS A 120 -9.40 -0.56 -11.22
C CYS A 120 -8.71 0.34 -10.18
N CYS A 121 -7.79 1.18 -10.65
CA CYS A 121 -7.03 2.11 -9.82
C CYS A 121 -7.04 3.50 -10.45
N THR A 122 -7.17 4.54 -9.63
CA THR A 122 -7.04 5.94 -10.04
C THR A 122 -6.09 6.69 -9.10
N GLY A 123 -5.26 7.59 -9.64
CA GLY A 123 -4.29 8.35 -8.87
C GLY A 123 -2.89 8.34 -9.48
N THR A 124 -1.95 8.98 -8.79
CA THR A 124 -0.57 9.17 -9.25
C THR A 124 0.35 8.00 -8.91
N SER A 125 -0.07 7.08 -8.04
CA SER A 125 0.70 5.90 -7.64
C SER A 125 0.12 4.57 -8.14
N CYS A 126 -0.84 4.60 -9.06
CA CYS A 126 -1.38 3.39 -9.68
C CYS A 126 -0.38 2.76 -10.67
N PRO A 127 -0.27 1.42 -10.71
CA PRO A 127 0.56 0.75 -11.69
C PRO A 127 -0.07 0.84 -13.10
N GLY A 128 0.76 1.03 -14.12
CA GLY A 128 0.33 1.43 -15.47
C GLY A 128 -0.42 0.38 -16.28
N ASP A 129 -0.54 -0.85 -15.77
CA ASP A 129 -1.31 -1.96 -16.34
C ASP A 129 -2.78 -1.94 -15.90
N MET A 130 -3.15 -1.09 -14.93
CA MET A 130 -4.51 -1.02 -14.43
C MET A 130 -5.32 0.04 -15.17
N SER A 131 -6.43 -0.39 -15.75
CA SER A 131 -7.42 0.49 -16.37
C SER A 131 -7.88 1.54 -15.35
N ALA A 132 -7.85 2.82 -15.74
CA ALA A 132 -8.49 3.88 -14.99
C ALA A 132 -9.95 3.49 -14.72
N CYS A 133 -10.40 3.68 -13.48
CA CYS A 133 -11.78 3.40 -13.10
C CYS A 133 -12.74 4.20 -13.99
N GLY A 134 -13.39 3.53 -14.95
CA GLY A 134 -14.48 4.12 -15.72
C GLY A 134 -15.56 4.63 -14.77
N SER A 135 -16.04 5.84 -14.99
CA SER A 135 -17.06 6.52 -14.18
C SER A 135 -18.27 5.65 -13.91
#